data_AF-A0AA90PNH8-F1
#
_entry.id   AF-A0AA90PNH8-F1
#
_cell.length_a   1.000
_cell.length_b   1.000
_cell.length_c   1.000
_cell.angle_alpha   90.00
_cell.angle_beta   90.00
_cell.angle_gamma   90.00
#
_symmetry.space_group_name_H-M   'P 1'
#
loop_
_entity.id
_entity.type
_entity.pdbx_description
1 polymer ?
#
loop_
_entity_poly.entity_id
_entity_poly.type
_entity_poly.pdbx_seq_one_letter_code
_entity_poly.pdbx_strand_id
1 'polypeptide(L)'
;MRTIRHLLLAFAIAPALLHAAPKPSPKPVASFFPQLELGRFLADNFDLASVRSSLGSRRTPELRTFTDFGMVPTRSGDDVVAFDGERWFYQLRVVRRADINNDGIEDLEVCFTDRAKGASVDTSQSLLISRFSDETYAVALHYASDACGPAAKNTGARARTIEVR
;
A
#
# COMPACT_ATOMS: atom_id res chain seq x y z
N MET A 1 -67.17 -30.03 -51.09
CA MET A 1 -67.04 -28.65 -50.59
C MET A 1 -65.86 -28.59 -49.64
N ARG A 2 -65.04 -27.55 -49.77
CA ARG A 2 -63.66 -27.39 -49.24
C ARG A 2 -63.58 -27.46 -47.70
N THR A 3 -62.59 -28.19 -47.17
CA THR A 3 -62.08 -27.98 -45.82
C THR A 3 -60.60 -27.60 -45.88
N ILE A 4 -60.33 -26.36 -45.46
CA ILE A 4 -59.03 -25.70 -45.46
C ILE A 4 -58.26 -26.19 -44.23
N ARG A 5 -57.07 -26.77 -44.45
CA ARG A 5 -56.18 -27.24 -43.38
C ARG A 5 -55.25 -26.08 -43.01
N HIS A 6 -55.57 -25.35 -41.95
CA HIS A 6 -54.69 -24.31 -41.41
C HIS A 6 -53.55 -24.96 -40.62
N LEU A 7 -52.32 -24.85 -41.15
CA LEU A 7 -51.09 -25.19 -40.47
C LEU A 7 -50.63 -23.94 -39.70
N LEU A 8 -50.86 -23.88 -38.39
CA LEU A 8 -50.32 -22.83 -37.53
C LEU A 8 -48.90 -23.23 -37.12
N LEU A 9 -47.92 -22.53 -37.69
CA LEU A 9 -46.51 -22.61 -37.37
C LEU A 9 -46.29 -21.97 -35.98
N ALA A 10 -45.99 -22.76 -34.96
CA ALA A 10 -45.56 -22.24 -33.67
C ALA A 10 -44.06 -21.90 -33.74
N PHE A 11 -43.73 -20.62 -33.82
CA PHE A 11 -42.35 -20.15 -33.64
C PHE A 11 -41.96 -20.31 -32.16
N ALA A 12 -41.13 -21.31 -31.87
CA ALA A 12 -40.48 -21.43 -30.57
C ALA A 12 -39.41 -20.34 -30.45
N ILE A 13 -39.65 -19.33 -29.62
CA ILE A 13 -38.64 -18.36 -29.22
C ILE A 13 -37.78 -19.05 -28.17
N ALA A 14 -36.59 -19.53 -28.57
CA ALA A 14 -35.61 -20.04 -27.63
C ALA A 14 -34.99 -18.86 -26.86
N PRO A 15 -34.98 -18.87 -25.51
CA PRO A 15 -34.28 -17.85 -24.75
C PRO A 15 -32.76 -18.06 -24.93
N ALA A 16 -32.08 -17.05 -25.48
CA ALA A 16 -30.63 -17.00 -25.50
C ALA A 16 -30.11 -16.82 -24.06
N LEU A 17 -29.71 -17.92 -23.43
CA LEU A 17 -28.95 -17.91 -22.19
C LEU A 17 -27.56 -17.34 -22.49
N LEU A 18 -27.40 -16.02 -22.34
CA LEU A 18 -26.09 -15.40 -22.20
C LEU A 18 -25.42 -16.01 -20.97
N HIS A 19 -24.53 -16.97 -21.20
CA HIS A 19 -23.62 -17.46 -20.18
C HIS A 19 -22.63 -16.32 -19.92
N ALA A 20 -22.89 -15.52 -18.89
CA ALA A 20 -21.90 -14.59 -18.38
C ALA A 20 -20.64 -15.39 -18.05
N ALA A 21 -19.55 -15.14 -18.76
CA ALA A 21 -18.26 -15.76 -18.47
C ALA A 21 -17.93 -15.52 -16.99
N PRO A 22 -17.45 -16.53 -16.25
CA PRO A 22 -17.07 -16.36 -14.86
C PRO A 22 -16.04 -15.22 -14.78
N LYS A 23 -16.31 -14.24 -13.91
CA LYS A 23 -15.36 -13.16 -13.66
C LYS A 23 -14.04 -13.80 -13.19
N PRO A 24 -12.88 -13.39 -13.74
CA PRO A 24 -11.60 -13.93 -13.30
C PRO A 24 -11.46 -13.70 -11.79
N SER A 25 -11.10 -14.77 -11.07
CA SER A 25 -10.78 -14.67 -9.64
C SER A 25 -9.62 -13.69 -9.45
N PRO A 26 -9.62 -12.89 -8.37
CA PRO A 26 -8.48 -12.04 -8.05
C PRO A 26 -7.21 -12.90 -7.99
N LYS A 27 -6.13 -12.44 -8.62
CA LYS A 27 -4.82 -13.09 -8.42
C LYS A 27 -4.46 -12.98 -6.93
N PRO A 28 -3.99 -14.07 -6.29
CA PRO A 28 -3.43 -14.00 -4.94
C PRO A 28 -2.32 -12.95 -4.87
N VAL A 29 -2.34 -12.14 -3.82
CA VAL A 29 -1.27 -11.17 -3.51
C VAL A 29 -0.51 -11.70 -2.30
N ALA A 30 0.80 -11.88 -2.44
CA ALA A 30 1.66 -12.26 -1.33
C ALA A 30 1.91 -11.04 -0.43
N SER A 31 1.70 -11.17 0.88
CA SER A 31 2.05 -10.12 1.84
C SER A 31 3.18 -10.59 2.75
N PHE A 32 4.16 -9.70 2.92
CA PHE A 32 5.24 -9.85 3.91
C PHE A 32 5.14 -8.78 5.00
N PHE A 33 4.03 -8.05 5.08
CA PHE A 33 3.81 -7.05 6.14
C PHE A 33 2.90 -7.62 7.22
N PRO A 34 3.20 -7.37 8.50
CA PRO A 34 2.30 -7.79 9.57
C PRO A 34 0.96 -7.05 9.47
N GLN A 35 -0.12 -7.72 9.87
CA GLN A 35 -1.46 -7.12 9.85
C GLN A 35 -1.73 -6.20 11.04
N LEU A 36 -1.04 -6.43 12.15
CA LEU A 36 -1.11 -5.65 13.38
C LEU A 36 0.26 -5.05 13.66
N GLU A 37 0.30 -3.92 14.38
CA GLU A 37 1.56 -3.29 14.81
C GLU A 37 2.48 -2.91 13.65
N LEU A 38 1.90 -2.60 12.48
CA LEU A 38 2.65 -2.26 11.26
C LEU A 38 3.58 -1.06 11.48
N GLY A 39 3.14 -0.05 12.23
CA GLY A 39 3.99 1.09 12.58
C GLY A 39 5.25 0.68 13.34
N ARG A 40 5.13 -0.24 14.31
CA ARG A 40 6.27 -0.74 15.07
C ARG A 40 7.19 -1.55 14.19
N PHE A 41 6.62 -2.41 13.34
CA PHE A 41 7.38 -3.14 12.33
C PHE A 41 8.19 -2.20 11.42
N LEU A 42 7.59 -1.12 10.93
CA LEU A 42 8.27 -0.14 10.07
C LEU A 42 9.37 0.63 10.82
N ALA A 43 9.22 0.89 12.12
CA ALA A 43 10.31 1.46 12.93
C ALA A 43 11.56 0.57 12.90
N ASP A 44 11.34 -0.74 13.00
CA ASP A 44 12.37 -1.77 13.15
C ASP A 44 12.88 -2.33 11.81
N ASN A 45 12.17 -2.11 10.69
CA ASN A 45 12.45 -2.80 9.42
C ASN A 45 12.41 -1.90 8.16
N PHE A 46 11.98 -0.64 8.24
CA PHE A 46 12.06 0.25 7.07
C PHE A 46 13.50 0.73 6.85
N ASP A 47 14.04 0.39 5.68
CA ASP A 47 15.39 0.81 5.28
C ASP A 47 15.41 2.28 4.88
N LEU A 48 15.83 3.13 5.80
CA LEU A 48 16.02 4.55 5.59
C LEU A 48 17.05 4.85 4.50
N ALA A 49 17.96 3.93 4.16
CA ALA A 49 18.88 4.14 3.07
C ALA A 49 18.19 4.20 1.70
N SER A 50 17.00 3.61 1.57
CA SER A 50 16.20 3.61 0.34
C SER A 50 15.51 4.95 0.04
N VAL A 51 15.54 5.90 0.97
CA VAL A 51 14.88 7.21 0.84
C VAL A 51 15.85 8.37 1.11
N ARG A 52 15.59 9.54 0.54
CA ARG A 52 16.29 10.78 0.91
C ARG A 52 15.63 11.40 2.13
N SER A 53 16.40 11.64 3.18
CA SER A 53 15.94 12.30 4.40
C SER A 53 17.07 13.08 5.08
N SER A 54 16.72 13.90 6.06
CA SER A 54 17.63 14.65 6.93
C SER A 54 18.58 13.73 7.73
N LEU A 55 18.23 12.44 7.88
CA LEU A 55 19.10 11.42 8.47
C LEU A 55 20.23 10.98 7.54
N GLY A 56 20.18 11.33 6.25
CA GLY A 56 21.17 10.93 5.24
C GLY A 56 22.61 11.28 5.60
N SER A 57 22.84 12.46 6.20
CA SER A 57 24.18 12.91 6.60
C SER A 57 24.77 12.13 7.78
N ARG A 58 23.95 11.38 8.52
CA ARG A 58 24.34 10.61 9.71
C ARG A 58 24.43 9.11 9.44
N ARG A 59 24.15 8.65 8.21
CA ARG A 59 24.12 7.22 7.88
C ARG A 59 25.52 6.61 7.90
N THR A 60 25.58 5.41 8.46
CA THR A 60 26.67 4.44 8.28
C THR A 60 26.05 3.14 7.77
N PRO A 61 26.84 2.14 7.32
CA PRO A 61 26.29 0.84 6.90
C PRO A 61 25.42 0.15 7.96
N GLU A 62 25.66 0.43 9.24
CA GLU A 62 24.94 -0.15 10.38
C GLU A 62 23.64 0.59 10.72
N LEU A 63 23.46 1.83 10.23
CA LEU A 63 22.29 2.66 10.53
C LEU A 63 21.26 2.58 9.41
N ARG A 64 20.43 1.52 9.46
CA ARG A 64 19.49 1.18 8.38
C ARG A 64 18.06 1.60 8.71
N THR A 65 17.63 1.47 9.96
CA THR A 65 16.23 1.65 10.40
C THR A 65 16.10 2.77 11.42
N PHE A 66 14.88 3.22 11.75
CA PHE A 66 14.69 4.24 12.79
C PHE A 66 15.25 3.77 14.15
N THR A 67 15.06 2.49 14.47
CA THR A 67 15.57 1.88 15.70
C THR A 67 17.10 1.82 15.73
N ASP A 68 17.77 1.63 14.59
CA ASP A 68 19.25 1.70 14.54
C ASP A 68 19.77 3.11 14.86
N PHE A 69 19.01 4.16 14.54
CA PHE A 69 19.28 5.54 14.97
C PHE A 69 18.96 5.80 16.46
N GLY A 70 18.59 4.76 17.22
CA GLY A 70 18.19 4.85 18.62
C GLY A 70 16.84 5.53 18.83
N MET A 71 16.02 5.64 17.79
CA MET A 71 14.72 6.30 17.89
C MET A 71 13.67 5.37 18.47
N VAL A 72 12.88 5.89 19.41
CA VAL A 72 11.71 5.21 19.95
C VAL A 72 10.46 5.90 19.40
N PRO A 73 9.50 5.18 18.80
CA PRO A 73 8.26 5.79 18.34
C PRO A 73 7.52 6.48 19.49
N THR A 74 7.11 7.73 19.28
CA THR A 74 6.20 8.44 20.19
C THR A 74 4.75 8.08 19.92
N ARG A 75 4.45 7.57 18.72
CA ARG A 75 3.17 7.00 18.32
C ARG A 75 3.41 5.82 17.37
N SER A 76 2.70 4.73 17.58
CA SER A 76 2.70 3.56 16.69
C SER A 76 1.28 2.99 16.63
N GLY A 77 0.87 2.52 15.45
CA GLY A 77 -0.40 1.83 15.20
C GLY A 77 -0.36 1.09 13.87
N ASP A 78 -1.51 0.61 13.41
CA ASP A 78 -1.60 -0.23 12.21
C ASP A 78 -1.38 0.52 10.89
N ASP A 79 -1.43 1.85 10.90
CA ASP A 79 -1.29 2.71 9.71
C ASP A 79 -0.28 3.85 9.90
N VAL A 80 0.35 3.97 11.07
CA VAL A 80 1.21 5.10 11.37
C VAL A 80 2.32 4.75 12.35
N VAL A 81 3.50 5.32 12.10
CA VAL A 81 4.56 5.45 13.10
C VAL A 81 5.11 6.86 13.07
N ALA A 82 5.27 7.47 14.25
CA ALA A 82 5.81 8.81 14.41
C ALA A 82 6.90 8.85 15.49
N PHE A 83 7.87 9.72 15.26
CA PHE A 83 9.00 9.98 16.15
C PHE A 83 9.06 11.48 16.38
N ASP A 84 8.61 11.89 17.56
CA ASP A 84 8.56 13.31 17.93
C ASP A 84 9.68 13.65 18.91
N GLY A 85 10.85 13.99 18.37
CA GLY A 85 12.02 14.39 19.15
C GLY A 85 12.06 15.88 19.44
N GLU A 86 13.07 16.33 20.18
CA GLU A 86 13.23 17.75 20.52
C GLU A 86 13.44 18.63 19.29
N ARG A 87 14.25 18.16 18.33
CA ARG A 87 14.66 18.94 17.15
C ARG A 87 14.03 18.50 15.84
N TRP A 88 13.43 17.32 15.80
CA TRP A 88 12.95 16.69 14.57
C TRP A 88 11.64 15.96 14.83
N PHE A 89 10.80 15.96 13.80
CA PHE A 89 9.60 15.15 13.70
C PHE A 89 9.71 14.28 12.44
N TYR A 90 9.57 12.97 12.61
CA TYR A 90 9.46 12.01 11.52
C TYR A 90 8.13 11.27 11.60
N GLN A 91 7.52 10.95 10.46
CA GLN A 91 6.33 10.11 10.42
C GLN A 91 6.26 9.30 9.14
N LEU A 92 5.95 8.01 9.25
CA LEU A 92 5.42 7.21 8.15
C LEU A 92 3.92 7.03 8.37
N ARG A 93 3.09 7.43 7.41
CA ARG A 93 1.66 7.16 7.40
C ARG A 93 1.31 6.31 6.19
N VAL A 94 0.87 5.08 6.43
CA VAL A 94 0.38 4.15 5.41
C VAL A 94 -1.02 4.60 5.00
N VAL A 95 -1.19 4.94 3.73
CA VAL A 95 -2.49 5.38 3.19
C VAL A 95 -3.21 4.27 2.44
N ARG A 96 -2.47 3.29 1.92
CA ARG A 96 -3.03 2.17 1.18
C ARG A 96 -2.11 0.95 1.25
N ARG A 97 -2.76 -0.22 1.27
CA ARG A 97 -2.14 -1.54 1.19
C ARG A 97 -2.71 -2.28 -0.02
N ALA A 98 -1.88 -2.61 -0.99
CA ALA A 98 -2.28 -3.35 -2.20
C ALA A 98 -1.04 -3.76 -2.99
N ASP A 99 -1.18 -4.72 -3.90
CA ASP A 99 -0.25 -4.86 -5.03
C ASP A 99 -0.45 -3.66 -5.99
N ILE A 100 0.38 -2.63 -5.84
CA ILE A 100 0.25 -1.35 -6.54
C ILE A 100 1.04 -1.40 -7.85
N ASN A 101 2.21 -2.02 -7.84
CA ASN A 101 3.07 -2.14 -9.02
C ASN A 101 2.69 -3.35 -9.92
N ASN A 102 1.77 -4.21 -9.49
CA ASN A 102 1.28 -5.44 -10.17
C ASN A 102 2.33 -6.55 -10.31
N ASP A 103 3.27 -6.67 -9.37
CA ASP A 103 4.24 -7.76 -9.30
C ASP A 103 3.75 -8.99 -8.51
N GLY A 104 2.55 -8.90 -7.91
CA GLY A 104 1.94 -9.96 -7.10
C GLY A 104 2.33 -9.93 -5.62
N ILE A 105 3.05 -8.90 -5.18
CA ILE A 105 3.44 -8.66 -3.78
C ILE A 105 2.70 -7.44 -3.25
N GLU A 106 2.36 -7.45 -1.97
CA GLU A 106 1.78 -6.30 -1.30
C GLU A 106 2.79 -5.15 -1.19
N ASP A 107 2.35 -3.97 -1.62
CA ASP A 107 3.01 -2.70 -1.38
C ASP A 107 2.24 -1.87 -0.34
N LEU A 108 2.98 -1.01 0.35
CA LEU A 108 2.45 0.08 1.16
C LEU A 108 2.63 1.40 0.41
N GLU A 109 1.53 2.09 0.15
CA GLU A 109 1.57 3.50 -0.23
C GLU A 109 1.71 4.33 1.05
N VAL A 110 2.78 5.10 1.17
CA VAL A 110 3.15 5.78 2.42
C VAL A 110 3.46 7.25 2.18
N CYS A 111 2.91 8.12 3.03
CA CYS A 111 3.42 9.48 3.16
C CYS A 111 4.48 9.55 4.25
N PHE A 112 5.72 9.85 3.86
CA PHE A 112 6.81 10.08 4.79
C PHE A 112 7.02 11.57 5.03
N THR A 113 6.93 12.01 6.28
CA THR A 113 7.20 13.38 6.71
C THR A 113 8.54 13.45 7.45
N ASP A 114 9.34 14.45 7.10
CA ASP A 114 10.64 14.77 7.71
C ASP A 114 10.73 16.28 7.90
N ARG A 115 10.63 16.71 9.17
CA ARG A 115 10.43 18.10 9.55
C ARG A 115 11.30 18.48 10.73
N ALA A 116 12.07 19.55 10.58
CA ALA A 116 12.83 20.15 11.66
C ALA A 116 11.94 21.03 12.54
N LYS A 117 12.25 21.07 13.83
CA LYS A 117 11.67 22.01 14.79
C LYS A 117 12.67 23.15 14.96
N GLY A 118 12.29 24.35 14.52
CA GLY A 118 13.15 25.53 14.58
C GLY A 118 14.19 25.63 13.45
N ALA A 119 14.01 24.91 12.34
CA ALA A 119 14.78 25.10 11.11
C ALA A 119 13.87 24.97 9.87
N SER A 120 14.41 25.18 8.67
CA SER A 120 13.63 25.30 7.43
C SER A 120 13.25 23.98 6.76
N VAL A 121 13.75 22.84 7.24
CA VAL A 121 13.41 21.54 6.65
C VAL A 121 11.98 21.19 7.04
N ASP A 122 11.10 21.14 6.04
CA ASP A 122 9.73 20.68 6.17
C ASP A 122 9.36 19.98 4.87
N THR A 123 9.49 18.65 4.86
CA THR A 123 9.31 17.84 3.66
C THR A 123 8.31 16.73 3.91
N SER A 124 7.53 16.42 2.87
CA SER A 124 6.69 15.24 2.81
C SER A 124 6.83 14.63 1.42
N GLN A 125 7.03 13.31 1.39
CA GLN A 125 7.26 12.56 0.16
C GLN A 125 6.37 11.31 0.12
N SER A 126 5.76 11.08 -1.03
CA SER A 126 5.01 9.85 -1.29
C SER A 126 5.99 8.74 -1.63
N LEU A 127 5.86 7.60 -0.96
CA LEU A 127 6.69 6.42 -1.12
C LEU A 127 5.82 5.23 -1.48
N LEU A 128 6.35 4.36 -2.34
CA LEU A 128 5.90 2.98 -2.46
C LEU A 128 6.89 2.11 -1.70
N ILE A 129 6.46 1.45 -0.62
CA ILE A 129 7.31 0.59 0.20
C ILE A 129 6.92 -0.86 -0.06
N SER A 130 7.90 -1.67 -0.46
CA SER A 130 7.72 -3.10 -0.72
C SER A 130 8.65 -3.91 0.18
N ARG A 131 8.24 -5.14 0.48
CA ARG A 131 9.07 -6.12 1.19
C ARG A 131 8.96 -7.44 0.45
N PHE A 132 10.09 -8.06 0.13
CA PHE A 132 10.13 -9.21 -0.80
C PHE A 132 10.20 -10.58 -0.10
N SER A 133 10.50 -10.59 1.20
CA SER A 133 10.50 -11.78 2.06
C SER A 133 10.52 -11.40 3.54
N ASP A 134 10.27 -12.39 4.42
CA ASP A 134 10.34 -12.23 5.88
C ASP A 134 11.74 -11.94 6.44
N GLU A 135 12.78 -12.07 5.62
CA GLU A 135 14.17 -11.84 6.01
C GLU A 135 14.73 -10.50 5.49
N THR A 136 13.94 -9.78 4.69
CA THR A 136 14.36 -8.52 4.06
C THR A 136 13.77 -7.30 4.76
N TYR A 137 14.52 -6.19 4.70
CA TYR A 137 13.98 -4.87 5.03
C TYR A 137 12.80 -4.51 4.13
N ALA A 138 11.92 -3.66 4.65
CA ALA A 138 10.96 -2.92 3.83
C ALA A 138 11.71 -1.76 3.15
N VAL A 139 11.65 -1.68 1.83
CA VAL A 139 12.42 -0.71 1.03
C VAL A 139 11.50 0.20 0.24
N ALA A 140 11.84 1.48 0.15
CA ALA A 140 11.16 2.42 -0.74
C ALA A 140 11.61 2.18 -2.19
N LEU A 141 10.64 2.02 -3.09
CA LEU A 141 10.85 1.94 -4.53
C LEU A 141 10.67 3.33 -5.16
N HIS A 142 11.35 3.55 -6.27
CA HIS A 142 11.09 4.74 -7.09
C HIS A 142 9.77 4.56 -7.85
N TYR A 143 8.72 5.23 -7.39
CA TYR A 143 7.37 5.11 -7.95
C TYR A 143 6.59 6.43 -7.81
N ALA A 144 5.76 6.74 -8.80
CA ALA A 144 4.89 7.92 -8.75
C ALA A 144 3.67 7.62 -7.86
N SER A 145 3.48 8.40 -6.80
CA SER A 145 2.36 8.24 -5.86
C SER A 145 1.90 9.58 -5.31
N ASP A 146 0.61 9.67 -5.02
CA ASP A 146 -0.02 10.83 -4.37
C ASP A 146 -0.31 10.54 -2.88
N ALA A 147 0.47 9.68 -2.22
CA ALA A 147 0.27 9.27 -0.82
C ALA A 147 0.17 10.45 0.17
N CYS A 148 0.97 11.50 -0.05
CA CYS A 148 0.89 12.71 0.78
C CYS A 148 -0.29 13.62 0.41
N GLY A 149 -0.98 13.31 -0.69
CA GLY A 149 -1.99 14.12 -1.35
C GLY A 149 -1.41 15.46 -1.86
N PRO A 150 -2.21 16.25 -2.59
CA PRO A 150 -2.10 17.70 -2.51
C PRO A 150 -2.58 18.09 -1.10
N ALA A 151 -1.66 18.40 -0.17
CA ALA A 151 -1.95 18.81 1.21
C ALA A 151 -3.28 18.23 1.77
N ALA A 152 -3.27 16.95 2.13
CA ALA A 152 -4.34 16.21 2.81
C ALA A 152 -5.71 16.13 2.10
N LYS A 153 -6.00 14.97 1.50
CA LYS A 153 -7.36 14.38 1.53
C LYS A 153 -7.28 12.88 1.77
N ASN A 154 -7.71 12.46 2.96
CA ASN A 154 -8.02 11.07 3.27
C ASN A 154 -9.12 10.59 2.31
N THR A 155 -8.78 9.69 1.40
CA THR A 155 -9.75 8.90 0.67
C THR A 155 -9.52 7.45 1.02
N GLY A 156 -10.43 6.89 1.82
CA GLY A 156 -10.42 5.48 2.18
C GLY A 156 -10.42 4.61 0.92
N ALA A 157 -9.29 3.96 0.67
CA ALA A 157 -9.17 2.99 -0.41
C ALA A 157 -9.60 1.61 0.10
N ARG A 158 -10.54 0.97 -0.61
CA ARG A 158 -11.01 -0.38 -0.34
C ARG A 158 -9.85 -1.39 -0.37
N ALA A 159 -9.71 -2.14 0.72
CA ALA A 159 -8.86 -3.32 0.80
C ALA A 159 -9.25 -4.35 -0.26
N ARG A 160 -8.28 -4.84 -1.02
CA ARG A 160 -8.37 -6.16 -1.67
C ARG A 160 -8.05 -7.21 -0.61
N THR A 161 -8.60 -8.41 -0.75
CA THR A 161 -8.31 -9.53 0.16
C THR A 161 -6.82 -9.87 0.05
N ILE A 162 -6.07 -9.55 1.10
CA ILE A 162 -4.65 -9.88 1.24
C ILE A 162 -4.58 -11.32 1.76
N GLU A 163 -3.89 -12.20 1.04
CA GLU A 163 -3.59 -13.55 1.54
C GLU A 163 -2.30 -13.49 2.36
N VAL A 164 -2.42 -13.72 3.67
CA VAL A 164 -1.29 -13.78 4.61
C VAL A 164 -0.66 -15.17 4.50
N ARG A 165 0.65 -15.24 4.31
CA ARG A 165 1.42 -16.49 4.43
C ARG A 165 2.03 -16.63 5.82
#